data_AF-M8BI37-F1
#
_entry.id   AF-M8BI37-F1
#
_cell.length_a   1.000
_cell.length_b   1.000
_cell.length_c   1.000
_cell.angle_alpha   90.00
_cell.angle_beta   90.00
_cell.angle_gamma   90.00
#
_symmetry.space_group_name_H-M   'P 1'
#
loop_
_entity.id
_entity.type
_entity.pdbx_description
1 polymer ?
#
loop_
_entity_poly.entity_id
_entity_poly.type
_entity_poly.pdbx_seq_one_letter_code
_entity_poly.pdbx_strand_id
1 'polypeptide(L)'
;METNSPCVDFSVTASNLVCGDDIAKICAMVDIMVHLARGETLPGDIQLHHLISSLTSILIQAHSHTTMNHAARYTLKAIRASIATNMTMDPSARNNALYAINCCWEDEAFGYILRDPVDLRLFTLLAQRGALRIMQTCLPRLPGHVNDARCIVGFVSLLSSPHTEVVCGCADALLPLSSILPGFAYAVAKAYCNLITHTPYLRTENMVIVLDRLQQLKSAIMEGSGMDDMATYVLRALAVGDLAVQQKVLNLAMGLLTPWNIKSMVHFLHNEKNAATATTEYCVMLERAIQACSKKMILEGDMH
;
A
#
# COMPACT_ATOMS: atom_id res chain seq x y z
N MET A 1 -35.82 -25.72 -42.17
CA MET A 1 -34.95 -24.54 -42.35
C MET A 1 -34.23 -24.33 -41.04
N GLU A 2 -33.04 -24.90 -40.91
CA GLU A 2 -32.14 -24.63 -39.80
C GLU A 2 -31.69 -23.17 -39.93
N THR A 3 -32.13 -22.32 -39.02
CA THR A 3 -31.59 -20.97 -38.88
C THR A 3 -30.19 -21.13 -38.30
N ASN A 4 -29.18 -21.17 -39.17
CA ASN A 4 -27.79 -20.96 -38.79
C ASN A 4 -27.72 -19.61 -38.05
N SER A 5 -27.65 -19.68 -36.72
CA SER A 5 -27.26 -18.53 -35.91
C SER A 5 -25.88 -18.10 -36.41
N PRO A 6 -25.62 -16.82 -36.68
CA PRO A 6 -24.30 -16.38 -37.10
C PRO A 6 -23.36 -16.65 -35.93
N CYS A 7 -22.55 -17.70 -36.06
CA CYS A 7 -21.46 -17.98 -35.14
C CYS A 7 -20.55 -16.76 -35.18
N VAL A 8 -20.42 -16.03 -34.07
CA VAL A 8 -19.47 -14.91 -34.03
C VAL A 8 -18.11 -15.47 -34.30
N ASP A 9 -17.49 -14.96 -35.35
CA ASP A 9 -16.09 -15.16 -35.54
C ASP A 9 -15.34 -14.30 -34.51
N PHE A 10 -15.10 -14.88 -33.34
CA PHE A 10 -14.35 -14.23 -32.26
C PHE A 10 -12.98 -13.73 -32.71
N SER A 11 -12.44 -14.25 -33.83
CA SER A 11 -11.21 -13.72 -34.44
C SER A 11 -11.42 -12.34 -35.06
N VAL A 12 -12.52 -12.13 -35.79
CA VAL A 12 -12.89 -10.83 -36.38
C VAL A 12 -13.22 -9.82 -35.29
N THR A 13 -13.96 -10.25 -34.26
CA THR A 13 -14.32 -9.40 -33.11
C THR A 13 -13.09 -9.00 -32.31
N ALA A 14 -12.13 -9.91 -32.13
CA ALA A 14 -10.84 -9.62 -31.49
C ALA A 14 -9.98 -8.66 -32.34
N SER A 15 -9.96 -8.80 -33.66
CA SER A 15 -9.25 -7.87 -34.55
C SER A 15 -9.84 -6.46 -34.51
N ASN A 16 -11.17 -6.34 -34.46
CA ASN A 16 -11.86 -5.05 -34.33
C ASN A 16 -11.58 -4.36 -32.99
N LEU A 17 -11.43 -5.14 -31.91
CA LEU A 17 -11.03 -4.63 -30.59
C LEU A 17 -9.61 -4.03 -30.59
N VAL A 18 -8.69 -4.60 -31.36
CA VAL A 18 -7.28 -4.15 -31.39
C VAL A 18 -7.09 -3.00 -32.38
N CYS A 19 -7.61 -3.12 -33.60
CA CYS A 19 -7.29 -2.23 -34.72
C CYS A 19 -8.45 -1.32 -35.16
N GLY A 20 -9.65 -1.49 -34.60
CA GLY A 20 -10.83 -0.71 -34.96
C GLY A 20 -10.81 0.73 -34.44
N ASP A 21 -11.62 1.58 -35.07
CA ASP A 21 -11.96 2.89 -34.51
C ASP A 21 -12.86 2.73 -33.27
N ASP A 22 -13.14 3.84 -32.57
CA ASP A 22 -13.92 3.82 -31.33
C ASP A 22 -15.29 3.16 -31.51
N ILE A 23 -15.93 3.38 -32.66
CA ILE A 23 -17.25 2.82 -32.97
C ILE A 23 -17.15 1.32 -33.21
N ALA A 24 -16.18 0.86 -34.01
CA ALA A 24 -15.96 -0.56 -34.26
C ALA A 24 -15.61 -1.33 -32.99
N LYS A 25 -14.81 -0.72 -32.09
CA LYS A 25 -14.49 -1.29 -30.78
C LYS A 25 -15.75 -1.44 -29.91
N ILE A 26 -16.60 -0.41 -29.85
CA ILE A 26 -17.85 -0.46 -29.09
C ILE A 26 -18.82 -1.50 -29.68
N CYS A 27 -18.98 -1.55 -31.00
CA CYS A 27 -19.82 -2.56 -31.67
C CYS A 27 -19.32 -3.98 -31.36
N ALA A 28 -18.02 -4.23 -31.47
CA ALA A 28 -17.41 -5.52 -31.13
C ALA A 28 -17.68 -5.94 -29.68
N MET A 29 -17.60 -5.00 -28.72
CA MET A 29 -17.93 -5.24 -27.32
C MET A 29 -19.41 -5.59 -27.11
N VAL A 30 -20.31 -4.89 -27.82
CA VAL A 30 -21.76 -5.13 -27.77
C VAL A 30 -22.11 -6.50 -28.35
N ASP A 31 -21.51 -6.86 -29.48
CA ASP A 31 -21.71 -8.18 -30.09
C ASP A 31 -21.31 -9.28 -29.11
N ILE A 32 -20.14 -9.19 -28.49
CA ILE A 32 -19.70 -10.16 -27.48
C ILE A 32 -20.74 -10.29 -26.35
N MET A 33 -21.25 -9.17 -25.83
CA MET A 33 -22.25 -9.20 -24.76
C MET A 33 -23.55 -9.87 -25.19
N VAL A 34 -24.04 -9.59 -26.40
CA VAL A 34 -25.25 -10.19 -26.96
C VAL A 34 -25.09 -11.70 -27.12
N HIS A 35 -23.93 -12.16 -27.59
CA HIS A 35 -23.65 -13.57 -27.76
C HIS A 35 -23.56 -14.32 -26.43
N LEU A 36 -22.89 -13.73 -25.43
CA LEU A 36 -22.85 -14.32 -24.08
C LEU A 36 -24.24 -14.33 -23.41
N ALA A 37 -25.08 -13.32 -23.65
CA ALA A 37 -26.45 -13.26 -23.12
C ALA A 37 -27.37 -14.32 -23.74
N ARG A 38 -27.09 -14.76 -24.97
CA ARG A 38 -27.80 -15.86 -25.65
C ARG A 38 -27.39 -17.26 -25.13
N GLY A 39 -26.44 -17.33 -24.20
CA GLY A 39 -25.95 -18.59 -23.63
C GLY A 39 -25.01 -19.35 -24.56
N GLU A 40 -24.45 -18.68 -25.56
CA GLU A 40 -23.50 -19.28 -26.49
C GLU A 40 -22.15 -19.59 -25.81
N THR A 41 -21.44 -20.56 -26.35
CA THR A 41 -20.18 -21.05 -25.76
C THR A 41 -19.10 -19.98 -25.80
N LEU A 42 -18.37 -19.84 -24.69
CA LEU A 42 -17.19 -19.00 -24.60
C LEU A 42 -16.15 -19.37 -25.68
N PRO A 43 -15.38 -18.39 -26.18
CA PRO A 43 -14.28 -18.66 -27.11
C PRO A 43 -13.22 -19.55 -26.46
N GLY A 44 -12.43 -20.24 -27.28
CA GLY A 44 -11.35 -21.11 -26.79
C GLY A 44 -10.33 -20.33 -25.94
N ASP A 45 -9.60 -21.04 -25.06
CA ASP A 45 -8.75 -20.43 -24.02
C ASP A 45 -7.80 -19.34 -24.51
N ILE A 46 -7.17 -19.54 -25.68
CA ILE A 46 -6.24 -18.57 -26.30
C ILE A 46 -6.98 -17.29 -26.71
N GLN A 47 -8.14 -17.45 -27.35
CA GLN A 47 -8.96 -16.32 -27.81
C GLN A 47 -9.56 -15.57 -26.61
N LEU A 48 -9.96 -16.28 -25.55
CA LEU A 48 -10.43 -15.68 -24.31
C LEU A 48 -9.35 -14.83 -23.64
N HIS A 49 -8.11 -15.33 -23.58
CA HIS A 49 -6.99 -14.57 -23.02
C HIS A 49 -6.68 -13.31 -23.85
N HIS A 50 -6.65 -13.46 -25.19
CA HIS A 50 -6.46 -12.32 -26.10
C HIS A 50 -7.58 -11.28 -25.96
N LEU A 51 -8.82 -11.74 -25.81
CA LEU A 51 -9.99 -10.88 -25.61
C LEU A 51 -9.88 -10.09 -24.30
N ILE A 52 -9.58 -10.76 -23.19
CA ILE A 52 -9.38 -10.11 -21.89
C ILE A 52 -8.27 -9.06 -22.01
N SER A 53 -7.11 -9.42 -22.55
CA SER A 53 -5.97 -8.51 -22.73
C SER A 53 -6.31 -7.28 -23.59
N SER A 54 -7.08 -7.47 -24.66
CA SER A 54 -7.54 -6.37 -25.53
C SER A 54 -8.46 -5.40 -24.78
N LEU A 55 -9.41 -5.93 -24.00
CA LEU A 55 -10.31 -5.11 -23.17
C LEU A 55 -9.53 -4.37 -22.06
N THR A 56 -8.53 -5.00 -21.45
CA THR A 56 -7.63 -4.36 -20.49
C THR A 56 -6.88 -3.20 -21.11
N SER A 57 -6.31 -3.41 -22.30
CA SER A 57 -5.58 -2.36 -23.04
C SER A 57 -6.48 -1.16 -23.33
N ILE A 58 -7.73 -1.40 -23.70
CA ILE A 58 -8.71 -0.33 -23.94
C ILE A 58 -8.98 0.47 -22.66
N LEU A 59 -9.21 -0.20 -21.53
CA LEU A 59 -9.40 0.48 -20.23
C LEU A 59 -8.19 1.31 -19.81
N ILE A 60 -6.98 0.84 -20.13
CA ILE A 60 -5.74 1.57 -19.86
C ILE A 60 -5.57 2.76 -20.83
N GLN A 61 -5.94 2.65 -22.10
CA GLN A 61 -5.67 3.72 -23.07
C GLN A 61 -6.73 4.84 -23.04
N ALA A 62 -7.99 4.50 -22.82
CA ALA A 62 -9.14 5.39 -22.99
C ALA A 62 -9.44 6.28 -21.76
N HIS A 63 -8.45 7.02 -21.26
CA HIS A 63 -8.58 7.85 -20.04
C HIS A 63 -9.70 8.92 -20.08
N SER A 64 -10.17 9.29 -21.28
CA SER A 64 -11.22 10.30 -21.53
C SER A 64 -12.52 9.76 -22.16
N HIS A 65 -12.57 8.52 -22.65
CA HIS A 65 -13.75 7.98 -23.36
C HIS A 65 -14.65 7.18 -22.40
N THR A 66 -15.54 7.88 -21.72
CA THR A 66 -16.46 7.30 -20.72
C THR A 66 -17.31 6.17 -21.28
N THR A 67 -17.84 6.31 -22.50
CA THR A 67 -18.67 5.30 -23.15
C THR A 67 -17.90 4.02 -23.48
N MET A 68 -16.68 4.15 -24.00
CA MET A 68 -15.83 3.01 -24.34
C MET A 68 -15.43 2.22 -23.08
N ASN A 69 -15.05 2.93 -22.01
CA ASN A 69 -14.73 2.29 -20.73
C ASN A 69 -15.94 1.58 -20.12
N HIS A 70 -17.14 2.18 -20.22
CA HIS A 70 -18.35 1.51 -19.77
C HIS A 70 -18.62 0.24 -20.58
N ALA A 71 -18.52 0.29 -21.90
CA ALA A 71 -18.69 -0.87 -22.76
C ALA A 71 -17.70 -1.98 -22.39
N ALA A 72 -16.42 -1.66 -22.25
CA ALA A 72 -15.38 -2.62 -21.89
C ALA A 72 -15.64 -3.28 -20.51
N ARG A 73 -16.07 -2.51 -19.51
CA ARG A 73 -16.45 -3.04 -18.19
C ARG A 73 -17.62 -4.00 -18.26
N TYR A 74 -18.68 -3.64 -18.97
CA TYR A 74 -19.85 -4.50 -19.11
C TYR A 74 -19.52 -5.79 -19.86
N THR A 75 -18.67 -5.72 -20.88
CA THR A 75 -18.17 -6.90 -21.59
C THR A 75 -17.34 -7.80 -20.68
N LEU A 76 -16.38 -7.26 -19.91
CA LEU A 76 -15.63 -8.04 -18.93
C LEU A 76 -16.52 -8.67 -17.85
N LYS A 77 -17.55 -7.95 -17.39
CA LYS A 77 -18.53 -8.47 -16.42
C LYS A 77 -19.34 -9.62 -17.01
N ALA A 78 -19.77 -9.51 -18.26
CA ALA A 78 -20.48 -10.56 -18.97
C ALA A 78 -19.58 -11.80 -19.14
N ILE A 79 -18.33 -11.61 -19.60
CA ILE A 79 -17.34 -12.69 -19.73
C ILE A 79 -17.15 -13.39 -18.38
N ARG A 80 -16.94 -12.64 -17.30
CA ARG A 80 -16.78 -13.23 -15.96
C ARG A 80 -17.98 -14.07 -15.53
N ALA A 81 -19.19 -13.58 -15.77
CA ALA A 81 -20.42 -14.31 -15.45
C ALA A 81 -20.50 -15.63 -16.22
N SER A 82 -20.20 -15.59 -17.53
CA SER A 82 -20.18 -16.78 -18.39
C SER A 82 -19.12 -17.80 -17.94
N ILE A 83 -17.91 -17.34 -17.56
CA ILE A 83 -16.84 -18.21 -17.05
C ILE A 83 -17.26 -18.88 -15.73
N ALA A 84 -17.91 -18.12 -14.83
CA ALA A 84 -18.35 -18.64 -13.54
C ALA A 84 -19.42 -19.73 -13.68
N THR A 85 -20.27 -19.64 -14.69
CA THR A 85 -21.31 -20.64 -14.99
C THR A 85 -20.80 -21.81 -15.82
N ASN A 86 -19.67 -21.66 -16.52
CA ASN A 86 -19.12 -22.69 -17.39
C ASN A 86 -18.28 -23.71 -16.59
N MET A 87 -18.94 -24.77 -16.14
CA MET A 87 -18.30 -25.87 -15.41
C MET A 87 -17.54 -26.85 -16.33
N THR A 88 -17.67 -26.72 -17.65
CA THR A 88 -17.00 -27.59 -18.64
C THR A 88 -15.62 -27.09 -19.06
N MET A 89 -15.27 -25.85 -18.71
CA MET A 89 -13.95 -25.27 -18.94
C MET A 89 -12.91 -25.92 -18.04
N ASP A 90 -11.67 -26.08 -18.52
CA ASP A 90 -10.56 -26.55 -17.71
C ASP A 90 -10.41 -25.69 -16.44
N PRO A 91 -10.32 -26.29 -15.23
CA PRO A 91 -10.26 -25.54 -13.98
C PRO A 91 -9.08 -24.56 -13.90
N SER A 92 -7.93 -24.89 -14.50
CA SER A 92 -6.75 -24.02 -14.50
C SER A 92 -6.97 -22.83 -15.43
N ALA A 93 -7.40 -23.07 -16.67
CA ALA A 93 -7.73 -22.02 -17.63
C ALA A 93 -8.83 -21.08 -17.10
N ARG A 94 -9.86 -21.65 -16.46
CA ARG A 94 -10.94 -20.91 -15.79
C ARG A 94 -10.41 -20.00 -14.69
N ASN A 95 -9.58 -20.53 -13.79
CA ASN A 95 -8.99 -19.75 -12.70
C ASN A 95 -8.08 -18.64 -13.23
N ASN A 96 -7.26 -18.92 -14.26
CA ASN A 96 -6.38 -17.93 -14.88
C ASN A 96 -7.17 -16.79 -15.55
N ALA A 97 -8.26 -17.11 -16.25
CA ALA A 97 -9.11 -16.11 -16.87
C ALA A 97 -9.84 -15.24 -15.83
N LEU A 98 -10.39 -15.85 -14.77
CA LEU A 98 -11.00 -15.11 -13.66
C LEU A 98 -9.99 -14.23 -12.92
N TYR A 99 -8.78 -14.74 -12.70
CA TYR A 99 -7.69 -13.98 -12.11
C TYR A 99 -7.34 -12.77 -12.98
N ALA A 100 -7.17 -12.96 -14.30
CA ALA A 100 -6.87 -11.88 -15.22
C ALA A 100 -7.94 -10.78 -15.20
N ILE A 101 -9.24 -11.13 -15.21
CA ILE A 101 -10.33 -10.16 -15.12
C ILE A 101 -10.30 -9.40 -13.79
N ASN A 102 -10.07 -10.10 -12.67
CA ASN A 102 -9.98 -9.46 -11.37
C ASN A 102 -8.79 -8.49 -11.31
N CYS A 103 -7.64 -8.86 -11.86
CA CYS A 103 -6.48 -7.96 -11.97
C CYS A 103 -6.82 -6.68 -12.74
N CYS A 104 -7.58 -6.79 -13.85
CA CYS A 104 -8.00 -5.63 -14.62
C CYS A 104 -8.83 -4.64 -13.78
N TRP A 105 -9.76 -5.16 -12.98
CA TRP A 105 -10.58 -4.31 -12.10
C TRP A 105 -9.79 -3.72 -10.93
N GLU A 106 -8.82 -4.46 -10.40
CA GLU A 106 -7.90 -3.94 -9.38
C GLU A 106 -7.06 -2.80 -9.94
N ASP A 107 -6.47 -2.96 -11.12
CA ASP A 107 -5.63 -1.95 -11.77
C ASP A 107 -6.45 -0.69 -12.14
N GLU A 108 -7.69 -0.89 -12.60
CA GLU A 108 -8.61 0.21 -12.85
C GLU A 108 -9.00 0.95 -11.55
N ALA A 109 -9.38 0.22 -10.51
CA ALA A 109 -9.74 0.80 -9.22
C ALA A 109 -8.54 1.52 -8.59
N PHE A 110 -7.33 0.99 -8.76
CA PHE A 110 -6.08 1.64 -8.40
C PHE A 110 -5.89 2.95 -9.18
N GLY A 111 -6.09 2.92 -10.50
CA GLY A 111 -6.09 4.13 -11.33
C GLY A 111 -7.08 5.19 -10.82
N TYR A 112 -8.29 4.80 -10.42
CA TYR A 112 -9.28 5.70 -9.82
C TYR A 112 -8.82 6.28 -8.48
N ILE A 113 -8.27 5.45 -7.59
CA ILE A 113 -7.72 5.89 -6.30
C ILE A 113 -6.61 6.93 -6.49
N LEU A 114 -5.80 6.79 -7.54
CA LEU A 114 -4.67 7.69 -7.81
C LEU A 114 -5.01 8.92 -8.66
N ARG A 115 -6.15 8.93 -9.37
CA ARG A 115 -6.49 9.97 -10.35
C ARG A 115 -6.93 11.28 -9.72
N ASP A 116 -7.58 11.22 -8.57
CA ASP A 116 -8.12 12.39 -7.88
C ASP A 116 -7.40 12.50 -6.53
N PRO A 117 -6.81 13.65 -6.14
CA PRO A 117 -6.12 13.82 -4.85
C PRO A 117 -7.12 13.88 -3.70
N VAL A 118 -8.04 12.93 -3.64
CA VAL A 118 -8.94 12.75 -2.52
C VAL A 118 -8.12 12.21 -1.38
N ASP A 119 -8.13 12.94 -0.28
CA ASP A 119 -7.47 12.50 0.94
C ASP A 119 -8.16 11.22 1.43
N LEU A 120 -7.53 10.07 1.17
CA LEU A 120 -8.03 8.74 1.53
C LEU A 120 -8.33 8.63 3.03
N ARG A 121 -7.73 9.48 3.88
CA ARG A 121 -8.06 9.60 5.30
C ARG A 121 -9.50 9.98 5.59
N LEU A 122 -10.15 10.69 4.67
CA LEU A 122 -11.53 11.14 4.83
C LEU A 122 -12.55 10.05 4.46
N PHE A 123 -12.08 8.95 3.85
CA PHE A 123 -12.95 7.83 3.54
C PHE A 123 -13.40 7.12 4.80
N THR A 124 -14.55 6.44 4.71
CA THR A 124 -15.00 5.53 5.76
C THR A 124 -13.98 4.40 5.96
N LEU A 125 -13.96 3.81 7.16
CA LEU A 125 -13.06 2.71 7.48
C LEU A 125 -13.08 1.59 6.43
N LEU A 126 -14.27 1.18 5.98
CA LEU A 126 -14.44 0.14 4.98
C LEU A 126 -13.81 0.53 3.63
N ALA A 127 -13.99 1.78 3.21
CA ALA A 127 -13.41 2.30 1.98
C ALA A 127 -11.88 2.44 2.07
N GLN A 128 -11.33 2.85 3.22
CA GLN A 128 -9.89 2.88 3.46
C GLN A 128 -9.25 1.48 3.39
N ARG A 129 -9.89 0.48 4.00
CA ARG A 129 -9.45 -0.92 3.91
C ARG A 129 -9.50 -1.46 2.49
N GLY A 130 -10.56 -1.12 1.75
CA GLY A 130 -10.69 -1.46 0.33
C GLY A 130 -9.57 -0.84 -0.50
N ALA A 131 -9.33 0.47 -0.33
CA ALA A 131 -8.26 1.18 -1.01
C ALA A 131 -6.89 0.58 -0.69
N LEU A 132 -6.60 0.34 0.60
CA LEU A 132 -5.35 -0.29 1.03
C LEU A 132 -5.15 -1.67 0.37
N ARG A 133 -6.18 -2.52 0.34
CA ARG A 133 -6.11 -3.84 -0.29
C ARG A 133 -5.81 -3.74 -1.79
N ILE A 134 -6.47 -2.83 -2.49
CA ILE A 134 -6.23 -2.60 -3.92
C ILE A 134 -4.79 -2.11 -4.14
N MET A 135 -4.36 -1.09 -3.38
CA MET A 135 -3.01 -0.56 -3.48
C MET A 135 -1.95 -1.63 -3.22
N GLN A 136 -2.09 -2.43 -2.15
CA GLN A 136 -1.19 -3.55 -1.83
C GLN A 136 -1.10 -4.58 -2.96
N THR A 137 -2.23 -4.86 -3.60
CA THR A 137 -2.34 -5.90 -4.61
C THR A 137 -1.73 -5.47 -5.95
N CYS A 138 -1.88 -4.19 -6.30
CA CYS A 138 -1.33 -3.62 -7.53
C CYS A 138 0.15 -3.25 -7.39
N LEU A 139 0.63 -2.87 -6.20
CA LEU A 139 1.98 -2.33 -6.00
C LEU A 139 3.14 -3.20 -6.54
N PRO A 140 3.15 -4.54 -6.36
CA PRO A 140 4.21 -5.39 -6.93
C PRO A 140 4.13 -5.54 -8.45
N ARG A 141 2.95 -5.29 -9.05
CA ARG A 141 2.69 -5.49 -10.48
C ARG A 141 3.16 -4.31 -11.33
N LEU A 142 3.50 -3.18 -10.71
CA LEU A 142 3.92 -1.98 -11.41
C LEU A 142 5.36 -1.60 -11.05
N PRO A 143 6.38 -2.27 -11.63
CA PRO A 143 7.78 -1.97 -11.36
C PRO A 143 8.21 -0.53 -11.72
N GLY A 144 7.39 0.21 -12.49
CA GLY A 144 7.64 1.62 -12.84
C GLY A 144 6.87 2.68 -12.03
N HIS A 145 5.70 2.34 -11.43
CA HIS A 145 4.85 3.31 -10.72
C HIS A 145 5.05 3.31 -9.19
N VAL A 146 5.95 2.49 -8.63
CA VAL A 146 6.28 2.60 -7.20
C VAL A 146 6.91 3.97 -6.88
N ASN A 147 7.54 4.60 -7.88
CA ASN A 147 8.03 5.99 -7.85
C ASN A 147 7.00 7.03 -8.31
N ASP A 148 5.78 6.62 -8.65
CA ASP A 148 4.72 7.57 -8.99
C ASP A 148 4.36 8.34 -7.72
N ALA A 149 4.52 9.66 -7.77
CA ALA A 149 4.22 10.54 -6.65
C ALA A 149 2.79 10.34 -6.12
N ARG A 150 1.85 9.93 -6.97
CA ARG A 150 0.45 9.66 -6.58
C ARG A 150 0.34 8.43 -5.67
N CYS A 151 1.09 7.35 -5.94
CA CYS A 151 1.15 6.18 -5.08
C CYS A 151 1.68 6.56 -3.69
N ILE A 152 2.74 7.36 -3.67
CA ILE A 152 3.35 7.86 -2.43
C ILE A 152 2.35 8.69 -1.64
N VAL A 153 1.66 9.64 -2.29
CA VAL A 153 0.62 10.47 -1.67
C VAL A 153 -0.52 9.62 -1.11
N GLY A 154 -0.98 8.61 -1.84
CA GLY A 154 -2.02 7.68 -1.37
C GLY A 154 -1.60 6.94 -0.09
N PHE A 155 -0.37 6.40 -0.07
CA PHE A 155 0.15 5.72 1.12
C PHE A 155 0.35 6.67 2.30
N VAL A 156 0.89 7.87 2.08
CA VAL A 156 1.05 8.89 3.13
C VAL A 156 -0.29 9.32 3.71
N SER A 157 -1.32 9.45 2.86
CA SER A 157 -2.70 9.68 3.29
C SER A 157 -3.18 8.55 4.20
N LEU A 158 -3.12 7.29 3.76
CA LEU A 158 -3.54 6.14 4.58
C LEU A 158 -2.74 5.98 5.89
N LEU A 159 -1.43 6.25 5.87
CA LEU A 159 -0.58 6.25 7.06
C LEU A 159 -0.98 7.32 8.09
N SER A 160 -1.66 8.36 7.64
CA SER A 160 -2.16 9.44 8.50
C SER A 160 -3.65 9.28 8.83
N SER A 161 -4.23 8.09 8.58
CA SER A 161 -5.62 7.76 8.91
C SER A 161 -5.89 7.84 10.43
N PRO A 162 -7.10 8.25 10.85
CA PRO A 162 -7.51 8.18 12.26
C PRO A 162 -7.71 6.74 12.76
N HIS A 163 -7.73 5.74 11.87
CA HIS A 163 -7.99 4.35 12.20
C HIS A 163 -6.69 3.56 12.32
N THR A 164 -6.36 3.16 13.55
CA THR A 164 -5.15 2.38 13.87
C THR A 164 -4.98 1.14 12.99
N GLU A 165 -6.07 0.41 12.70
CA GLU A 165 -6.01 -0.79 11.85
C GLU A 165 -5.58 -0.50 10.41
N VAL A 166 -5.95 0.67 9.88
CA VAL A 166 -5.55 1.10 8.53
C VAL A 166 -4.09 1.51 8.53
N VAL A 167 -3.65 2.28 9.53
CA VAL A 167 -2.25 2.70 9.67
C VAL A 167 -1.33 1.48 9.79
N CYS A 168 -1.65 0.53 10.67
CA CYS A 168 -0.88 -0.70 10.84
C CYS A 168 -0.86 -1.54 9.56
N GLY A 169 -2.01 -1.77 8.93
CA GLY A 169 -2.06 -2.54 7.67
C GLY A 169 -1.31 -1.87 6.53
N CYS A 170 -1.33 -0.53 6.46
CA CYS A 170 -0.58 0.25 5.50
C CYS A 170 0.93 0.13 5.74
N ALA A 171 1.35 0.26 6.99
CA ALA A 171 2.75 0.15 7.36
C ALA A 171 3.31 -1.27 7.15
N ASP A 172 2.56 -2.32 7.50
CA ASP A 172 2.94 -3.71 7.23
C ASP A 172 3.13 -3.98 5.73
N ALA A 173 2.33 -3.35 4.87
CA ALA A 173 2.48 -3.47 3.42
C ALA A 173 3.67 -2.72 2.82
N LEU A 174 4.07 -1.61 3.44
CA LEU A 174 5.23 -0.82 3.00
C LEU A 174 6.55 -1.36 3.55
N LEU A 175 6.50 -2.17 4.60
CA LEU A 175 7.69 -2.73 5.23
C LEU A 175 8.60 -3.50 4.25
N PRO A 176 8.10 -4.40 3.38
CA PRO A 176 8.92 -5.09 2.38
C PRO A 176 9.52 -4.15 1.32
N LEU A 177 8.92 -2.98 1.12
CA LEU A 177 9.32 -1.99 0.10
C LEU A 177 10.23 -0.90 0.65
N SER A 178 10.37 -0.82 1.97
CA SER A 178 11.18 0.18 2.65
C SER A 178 12.68 0.04 2.33
N SER A 179 13.13 -1.16 1.91
CA SER A 179 14.48 -1.40 1.39
C SER A 179 14.70 -0.86 -0.02
N ILE A 180 13.63 -0.69 -0.79
CA ILE A 180 13.68 -0.19 -2.18
C ILE A 180 13.52 1.33 -2.19
N LEU A 181 12.71 1.86 -1.27
CA LEU A 181 12.33 3.27 -1.21
C LEU A 181 12.52 3.85 0.20
N PRO A 182 13.68 4.49 0.47
CA PRO A 182 13.98 5.08 1.77
C PRO A 182 12.92 6.10 2.26
N GLY A 183 12.25 6.79 1.32
CA GLY A 183 11.15 7.70 1.63
C GLY A 183 9.96 7.03 2.33
N PHE A 184 9.68 5.76 2.01
CA PHE A 184 8.63 5.01 2.70
C PHE A 184 9.06 4.61 4.11
N ALA A 185 10.32 4.24 4.32
CA ALA A 185 10.82 3.88 5.65
C ALA A 185 10.60 5.03 6.65
N TYR A 186 10.95 6.25 6.26
CA TYR A 186 10.74 7.43 7.09
C TYR A 186 9.25 7.76 7.31
N ALA A 187 8.43 7.71 6.25
CA ALA A 187 7.00 8.00 6.35
C ALA A 187 6.29 7.00 7.27
N VAL A 188 6.60 5.70 7.14
CA VAL A 188 6.07 4.64 8.00
C VAL A 188 6.51 4.83 9.44
N ALA A 189 7.80 5.12 9.66
CA ALA A 189 8.33 5.33 11.00
C ALA A 189 7.66 6.51 11.70
N LYS A 190 7.48 7.63 10.99
CA LYS A 190 6.77 8.80 11.50
C LYS A 190 5.31 8.48 11.84
N ALA A 191 4.61 7.71 11.00
CA ALA A 191 3.24 7.29 11.25
C ALA A 191 3.12 6.43 12.51
N TYR A 192 4.04 5.50 12.72
CA TYR A 192 4.10 4.69 13.93
C TYR A 192 4.40 5.50 15.19
N CYS A 193 5.32 6.46 15.14
CA CYS A 193 5.56 7.38 16.26
C CYS A 193 4.32 8.20 16.59
N ASN A 194 3.65 8.76 15.57
CA ASN A 194 2.40 9.50 15.75
C ASN A 194 1.30 8.62 16.37
N LEU A 195 1.22 7.35 15.96
CA LEU A 195 0.27 6.39 16.51
C LEU A 195 0.51 6.17 18.01
N ILE A 196 1.77 5.99 18.42
CA ILE A 196 2.11 5.82 19.84
C ILE A 196 1.81 7.09 20.65
N THR A 197 2.14 8.27 20.11
CA THR A 197 2.02 9.54 20.87
C THR A 197 0.60 10.09 20.92
N HIS A 198 -0.21 9.87 19.88
CA HIS A 198 -1.55 10.48 19.76
C HIS A 198 -2.70 9.52 20.01
N THR A 199 -2.44 8.25 20.32
CA THR A 199 -3.48 7.26 20.60
C THR A 199 -3.45 6.85 22.07
N PRO A 200 -4.12 7.60 22.97
CA PRO A 200 -4.03 7.41 24.42
C PRO A 200 -4.56 6.05 24.91
N TYR A 201 -5.34 5.33 24.09
CA TYR A 201 -5.91 4.02 24.41
C TYR A 201 -5.19 2.86 23.71
N LEU A 202 -4.06 3.12 23.06
CA LEU A 202 -3.28 2.05 22.45
C LEU A 202 -2.76 1.14 23.57
N ARG A 203 -3.16 -0.12 23.56
CA ARG A 203 -2.72 -1.09 24.57
C ARG A 203 -1.21 -1.29 24.49
N THR A 204 -0.58 -1.53 25.64
CA THR A 204 0.86 -1.78 25.76
C THR A 204 1.35 -2.87 24.78
N GLU A 205 0.58 -3.95 24.61
CA GLU A 205 0.87 -5.03 23.66
C GLU A 205 1.02 -4.52 22.21
N ASN A 206 0.16 -3.60 21.78
CA ASN A 206 0.21 -3.02 20.44
C ASN A 206 1.37 -2.03 20.30
N MET A 207 1.69 -1.28 21.37
CA MET A 207 2.87 -0.40 21.39
C MET A 207 4.16 -1.19 21.20
N VAL A 208 4.27 -2.35 21.86
CA VAL A 208 5.44 -3.24 21.71
C VAL A 208 5.58 -3.72 20.26
N ILE A 209 4.47 -4.15 19.63
CA ILE A 209 4.47 -4.56 18.22
C ILE A 209 4.93 -3.41 17.31
N VAL A 210 4.40 -2.21 17.52
CA VAL A 210 4.78 -1.02 16.73
C VAL A 210 6.26 -0.67 16.92
N LEU A 211 6.79 -0.76 18.14
CA LEU A 211 8.21 -0.55 18.41
C LEU A 211 9.09 -1.62 17.77
N ASP A 212 8.67 -2.88 17.74
CA ASP A 212 9.39 -3.96 17.06
C ASP A 212 9.41 -3.75 15.55
N ARG A 213 8.33 -3.20 14.96
CA ARG A 213 8.31 -2.78 13.54
C ARG A 213 9.24 -1.59 13.28
N LEU A 214 9.25 -0.59 14.14
CA LEU A 214 10.19 0.53 14.05
C LEU A 214 11.65 0.06 14.12
N GLN A 215 11.94 -0.93 14.97
CA GLN A 215 13.26 -1.55 15.05
C GLN A 215 13.65 -2.24 13.74
N GLN A 216 12.73 -2.90 13.05
CA GLN A 216 12.97 -3.51 11.73
C GLN A 216 13.27 -2.45 10.65
N LEU A 217 12.67 -1.27 10.75
CA LEU A 217 12.88 -0.15 9.81
C LEU A 217 14.17 0.63 10.07
N LYS A 218 14.83 0.40 11.21
CA LYS A 218 15.97 1.19 11.68
C LYS A 218 17.06 1.37 10.61
N SER A 219 17.51 0.30 9.96
CA SER A 219 18.58 0.39 8.96
C SER A 219 18.18 1.25 7.76
N ALA A 220 16.98 1.04 7.24
CA ALA A 220 16.45 1.83 6.11
C ALA A 220 16.28 3.31 6.47
N ILE A 221 15.89 3.63 7.71
CA ILE A 221 15.84 5.01 8.22
C ILE A 221 17.26 5.61 8.28
N MET A 222 18.23 4.84 8.77
CA MET A 222 19.64 5.26 8.89
C MET A 222 20.38 5.35 7.56
N GLU A 223 19.78 4.96 6.44
CA GLU A 223 20.32 5.19 5.10
C GLU A 223 19.73 6.48 4.47
N GLY A 224 18.60 6.99 5.00
CA GLY A 224 17.91 8.17 4.48
C GLY A 224 18.30 9.48 5.15
N SER A 225 17.98 10.63 4.54
CA SER A 225 18.38 11.96 5.02
C SER A 225 17.60 12.52 6.23
N GLY A 226 16.62 11.79 6.79
CA GLY A 226 15.70 12.26 7.84
C GLY A 226 16.01 11.78 9.27
N MET A 227 17.22 11.31 9.55
CA MET A 227 17.54 10.56 10.77
C MET A 227 17.38 11.36 12.07
N ASP A 228 17.76 12.63 12.06
CA ASP A 228 17.88 13.43 13.28
C ASP A 228 16.53 13.76 13.92
N ASP A 229 15.52 13.98 13.08
CA ASP A 229 14.14 14.18 13.53
C ASP A 229 13.54 12.89 14.10
N MET A 230 13.90 11.74 13.52
CA MET A 230 13.29 10.45 13.86
C MET A 230 13.59 10.02 15.30
N ALA A 231 14.83 10.22 15.75
CA ALA A 231 15.22 9.89 17.11
C ALA A 231 14.41 10.70 18.15
N THR A 232 14.14 11.97 17.83
CA THR A 232 13.28 12.86 18.64
C THR A 232 11.81 12.39 18.63
N TYR A 233 11.28 11.97 17.48
CA TYR A 233 9.92 11.43 17.40
C TYR A 233 9.76 10.14 18.23
N VAL A 234 10.76 9.26 18.22
CA VAL A 234 10.77 8.04 19.05
C VAL A 234 10.78 8.38 20.53
N LEU A 235 11.61 9.33 20.98
CA LEU A 235 11.67 9.73 22.40
C LEU A 235 10.34 10.29 22.94
N ARG A 236 9.50 10.91 22.11
CA ARG A 236 8.17 11.38 22.55
C ARG A 236 7.28 10.24 23.05
N ALA A 237 7.55 9.00 22.65
CA ALA A 237 6.87 7.81 23.17
C ALA A 237 7.25 7.47 24.63
N LEU A 238 8.25 8.12 25.23
CA LEU A 238 8.59 7.92 26.65
C LEU A 238 7.51 8.41 27.61
N ALA A 239 6.63 9.31 27.16
CA ALA A 239 5.46 9.72 27.90
C ALA A 239 4.50 8.56 28.23
N VAL A 240 4.66 7.39 27.61
CA VAL A 240 3.97 6.16 27.99
C VAL A 240 4.49 5.69 29.35
N GLY A 241 3.61 5.56 30.34
CA GLY A 241 3.98 5.20 31.73
C GLY A 241 4.33 3.73 31.98
N ASP A 242 4.66 2.94 30.94
CA ASP A 242 5.04 1.53 31.07
C ASP A 242 6.56 1.37 30.93
N LEU A 243 7.21 0.86 31.97
CA LEU A 243 8.67 0.78 32.04
C LEU A 243 9.28 -0.12 30.94
N ALA A 244 8.59 -1.20 30.56
CA ALA A 244 9.09 -2.11 29.53
C ALA A 244 9.01 -1.46 28.14
N VAL A 245 7.94 -0.73 27.86
CA VAL A 245 7.81 0.09 26.64
C VAL A 245 8.86 1.19 26.63
N GLN A 246 9.02 1.92 27.73
CA GLN A 246 10.02 2.98 27.84
C GLN A 246 11.45 2.46 27.61
N GLN A 247 11.79 1.28 28.13
CA GLN A 247 13.08 0.64 27.88
C GLN A 247 13.28 0.30 26.40
N LYS A 248 12.24 -0.21 25.72
CA LYS A 248 12.28 -0.46 24.26
C LYS A 248 12.45 0.84 23.47
N VAL A 249 11.72 1.90 23.84
CA VAL A 249 11.84 3.23 23.22
C VAL A 249 13.27 3.76 23.33
N LEU A 250 13.87 3.69 24.53
CA LEU A 250 15.26 4.12 24.73
C LEU A 250 16.22 3.28 23.88
N ASN A 251 16.10 1.95 23.88
CA ASN A 251 16.97 1.08 23.09
C ASN A 251 16.92 1.42 21.58
N LEU A 252 15.72 1.68 21.06
CA LEU A 252 15.52 2.12 19.69
C LEU A 252 16.15 3.50 19.43
N ALA A 253 15.89 4.48 20.30
CA ALA A 253 16.43 5.84 20.18
C ALA A 253 17.97 5.87 20.22
N MET A 254 18.57 5.10 21.14
CA MET A 254 20.02 4.90 21.22
C MET A 254 20.59 4.29 19.92
N GLY A 255 19.80 3.44 19.27
CA GLY A 255 20.13 2.88 17.98
C GLY A 255 20.20 3.91 16.85
N LEU A 256 19.41 4.99 16.92
CA LEU A 256 19.30 6.05 15.90
C LEU A 256 20.26 7.23 16.15
N LEU A 257 21.20 7.08 17.09
CA LEU A 257 22.16 8.13 17.42
C LEU A 257 23.11 8.44 16.26
N THR A 258 23.18 9.71 15.91
CA THR A 258 24.13 10.32 14.97
C THR A 258 24.95 11.40 15.68
N PRO A 259 26.11 11.80 15.13
CA PRO A 259 26.87 12.93 15.65
C PRO A 259 26.06 14.24 15.73
N TRP A 260 25.05 14.37 14.86
CA TRP A 260 24.20 15.55 14.73
C TRP A 260 23.09 15.61 15.78
N ASN A 261 22.53 14.46 16.18
CA ASN A 261 21.39 14.41 17.11
C ASN A 261 21.78 14.12 18.58
N ILE A 262 23.00 13.64 18.84
CA ILE A 262 23.40 13.15 20.17
C ILE A 262 23.29 14.20 21.28
N LYS A 263 23.60 15.46 20.99
CA LYS A 263 23.48 16.56 21.97
C LYS A 263 22.03 16.83 22.35
N SER A 264 21.14 16.88 21.35
CA SER A 264 19.70 17.06 21.55
C SER A 264 19.09 15.88 22.33
N MET A 265 19.55 14.66 22.05
CA MET A 265 19.15 13.44 22.76
C MET A 265 19.50 13.52 24.26
N VAL A 266 20.75 13.86 24.59
CA VAL A 266 21.20 14.02 25.99
C VAL A 266 20.39 15.09 26.71
N HIS A 267 20.15 16.23 26.06
CA HIS A 267 19.33 17.30 26.63
C HIS A 267 17.90 16.85 26.93
N PHE A 268 17.26 16.13 25.99
CA PHE A 268 15.92 15.57 26.20
C PHE A 268 15.89 14.61 27.41
N LEU A 269 16.83 13.68 27.49
CA LEU A 269 16.89 12.69 28.57
C LEU A 269 17.10 13.34 29.95
N HIS A 270 17.90 14.42 30.02
CA HIS A 270 18.06 15.19 31.26
C HIS A 270 16.75 15.87 31.68
N ASN A 271 16.02 16.46 30.73
CA ASN A 271 14.73 17.08 31.01
C ASN A 271 13.71 16.05 31.50
N GLU A 272 13.65 14.89 30.85
CA GLU A 272 12.76 13.79 31.21
C GLU A 272 13.09 13.23 32.60
N LYS A 273 14.38 13.10 32.94
CA LYS A 273 14.83 12.65 34.27
C LYS A 273 14.42 13.63 35.38
N ASN A 274 14.47 14.92 35.09
CA ASN A 274 14.11 15.96 36.04
C ASN A 274 12.59 16.19 36.12
N ALA A 275 11.79 15.47 35.32
CA ALA A 275 10.34 15.55 35.39
C ALA A 275 9.83 14.99 36.73
N ALA A 276 8.84 15.68 37.33
CA ALA A 276 8.28 15.32 38.63
C ALA A 276 7.60 13.93 38.68
N THR A 277 7.31 13.36 37.51
CA THR A 277 6.61 12.08 37.35
C THR A 277 7.56 10.88 37.23
N ALA A 278 8.88 11.10 37.22
CA ALA A 278 9.86 10.03 37.02
C ALA A 278 10.02 9.15 38.28
N THR A 279 9.79 7.85 38.14
CA THR A 279 10.04 6.88 39.22
C THR A 279 11.54 6.62 39.40
N THR A 280 11.95 6.10 40.55
CA THR A 280 13.37 5.77 40.82
C THR A 280 13.95 4.82 39.77
N GLU A 281 13.18 3.80 39.37
CA GLU A 281 13.59 2.82 38.35
C GLU A 281 13.73 3.46 36.97
N TYR A 282 12.78 4.32 36.60
CA TYR A 282 12.82 5.09 35.36
C TYR A 282 14.01 6.05 35.32
N CYS A 283 14.30 6.75 36.42
CA CYS A 283 15.47 7.62 36.56
C CYS A 283 16.79 6.86 36.37
N VAL A 284 16.92 5.65 36.92
CA VAL A 284 18.10 4.80 36.74
C VAL A 284 18.27 4.40 35.27
N MET A 285 17.16 4.08 34.59
CA MET A 285 17.17 3.75 33.17
C MET A 285 17.61 4.94 32.30
N LEU A 286 17.07 6.14 32.56
CA LEU A 286 17.47 7.37 31.87
C LEU A 286 18.95 7.71 32.11
N GLU A 287 19.44 7.55 33.34
CA GLU A 287 20.85 7.78 33.68
C GLU A 287 21.78 6.89 32.85
N ARG A 288 21.46 5.59 32.72
CA ARG A 288 22.23 4.66 31.88
C ARG A 288 22.24 5.09 30.41
N ALA A 289 21.11 5.55 29.89
CA ALA A 289 21.02 6.05 28.51
C ALA A 289 21.88 7.31 28.32
N ILE A 290 21.83 8.27 29.25
CA ILE A 290 22.68 9.47 29.24
C ILE A 290 24.17 9.10 29.24
N GLN A 291 24.59 8.18 30.10
CA GLN A 291 25.97 7.71 30.16
C GLN A 291 26.41 7.05 28.84
N ALA A 292 25.54 6.26 28.21
CA ALA A 292 25.81 5.64 26.92
C ALA A 292 25.95 6.68 25.80
N CYS A 293 25.09 7.70 25.76
CA CYS A 293 25.20 8.83 24.83
C CYS A 293 26.53 9.57 25.03
N SER A 294 26.85 9.94 26.27
CA SER A 294 28.09 10.66 26.59
C SER A 294 29.34 9.88 26.17
N LYS A 295 29.37 8.56 26.39
CA LYS A 295 30.47 7.70 25.94
C LYS A 295 30.61 7.69 24.42
N LYS A 296 29.49 7.59 23.68
CA LYS A 296 29.50 7.63 22.21
C LYS A 296 29.97 8.99 21.69
N MET A 297 29.54 10.09 22.32
CA MET A 297 29.95 11.44 21.97
C MET A 297 31.47 11.66 22.12
N ILE A 298 32.09 11.10 23.17
CA ILE A 298 33.54 11.17 23.38
C ILE A 298 34.28 10.40 22.28
N LEU A 299 33.84 9.18 21.97
CA LEU A 299 34.48 8.34 20.94
C LEU A 299 34.40 8.95 19.53
N GLU A 300 33.31 9.64 19.20
CA GLU A 300 33.16 10.34 17.91
C GLU A 300 33.89 11.69 17.88
N GLY A 301 34.06 12.34 19.05
CA GLY A 301 34.84 13.58 19.19
C GLY A 301 36.36 13.39 19.04
N ASP A 302 36.88 12.19 19.30
CA ASP A 302 38.30 11.84 19.09
C ASP A 302 38.65 11.53 17.61
N MET A 303 37.67 11.62 16.69
CA MET A 303 37.83 11.35 15.25
C MET A 303 37.86 12.60 14.36
N HIS A 304 37.89 13.81 14.95
CA HIS A 304 38.06 15.09 14.25
C HIS A 304 39.20 15.90 14.87
#